data_AF-A0A8B6HI30-F1
#
_entry.id   AF-A0A8B6HI30-F1
#
_cell.length_a   1.000
_cell.length_b   1.000
_cell.length_c   1.000
_cell.angle_alpha   90.00
_cell.angle_beta   90.00
_cell.angle_gamma   90.00
#
_symmetry.space_group_name_H-M   'P 1'
#
loop_
_entity.id
_entity.type
_entity.pdbx_description
1 polymer ?
#
loop_
_entity_poly.entity_id
_entity_poly.type
_entity_poly.pdbx_seq_one_letter_code
_entity_poly.pdbx_strand_id
1 'polypeptide(L)'
;MAAAAKTNQPPTGRAVANCNFVAQDQIWKDHVHHEMTASKTWPNSWGFLTTPYGELVKDDIQKKEKREPVDVLQIRPVTPIEEYIKVEPSPHPFPKTTSQTVGWRSTSKVHALEKYGKYAKPKGGLIRQLNWPAEAID
;
A
#
# COMPACT_ATOMS: atom_id res chain seq x y z
N MET A 1 -17.70 -64.34 45.73
CA MET A 1 -18.03 -64.13 44.32
C MET A 1 -18.90 -62.89 44.21
N ALA A 2 -18.34 -61.76 43.77
CA ALA A 2 -19.11 -60.53 43.55
C ALA A 2 -19.16 -60.27 42.04
N ALA A 3 -20.36 -60.30 41.47
CA ALA A 3 -20.62 -60.04 40.06
C ALA A 3 -20.54 -58.53 39.79
N ALA A 4 -19.71 -58.13 38.83
CA ALA A 4 -19.63 -56.75 38.35
C ALA A 4 -20.84 -56.44 37.45
N ALA A 5 -21.68 -55.52 37.89
CA ALA A 5 -22.80 -54.99 37.10
C ALA A 5 -22.27 -54.17 35.91
N LYS A 6 -22.59 -54.60 34.69
CA LYS A 6 -22.35 -53.83 33.47
C LYS A 6 -23.38 -52.71 33.40
N THR A 7 -22.94 -51.46 33.49
CA THR A 7 -23.77 -50.27 33.32
C THR A 7 -24.16 -50.13 31.84
N ASN A 8 -25.44 -50.33 31.51
CA ASN A 8 -26.02 -49.97 30.21
C ASN A 8 -26.19 -48.44 30.15
N GLN A 9 -25.16 -47.70 29.73
CA GLN A 9 -25.37 -46.32 29.29
C GLN A 9 -25.72 -46.28 27.81
N PRO A 10 -26.72 -45.49 27.39
CA PRO A 10 -27.03 -45.33 25.97
C PRO A 10 -25.81 -44.69 25.27
N PRO A 11 -25.46 -45.13 24.05
CA PRO A 11 -24.38 -44.51 23.31
C PRO A 11 -24.73 -43.05 23.09
N THR A 12 -23.84 -42.13 23.49
CA THR A 12 -24.00 -40.69 23.30
C THR A 12 -22.91 -40.14 22.39
N GLY A 13 -23.25 -39.15 21.56
CA GLY A 13 -22.33 -38.48 20.65
C GLY A 13 -22.29 -39.06 19.22
N ARG A 14 -21.11 -38.98 18.58
CA ARG A 14 -20.83 -39.37 17.18
C ARG A 14 -21.21 -40.83 16.84
N ALA A 15 -21.36 -41.69 17.86
CA ALA A 15 -21.83 -43.07 17.74
C ALA A 15 -23.32 -43.18 17.35
N VAL A 16 -24.13 -42.12 17.54
CA VAL A 16 -25.56 -42.07 17.16
C VAL A 16 -25.78 -41.34 15.84
N ALA A 17 -24.77 -40.62 15.35
CA ALA A 17 -24.85 -39.75 14.15
C ALA A 17 -25.14 -40.52 12.84
N ASN A 18 -25.04 -41.85 12.86
CA ASN A 18 -25.34 -42.73 11.73
C ASN A 18 -26.49 -43.72 11.99
N CYS A 19 -27.22 -43.60 13.09
CA CYS A 19 -28.28 -44.56 13.43
C CYS A 19 -29.62 -44.24 12.76
N ASN A 20 -29.83 -43.02 12.27
CA ASN A 20 -31.07 -42.61 11.63
C ASN A 20 -30.87 -42.37 10.13
N PHE A 21 -31.02 -43.44 9.34
CA PHE A 21 -30.91 -43.39 7.88
C PHE A 21 -31.94 -42.44 7.23
N VAL A 22 -33.09 -42.23 7.86
CA VAL A 22 -34.12 -41.28 7.39
C VAL A 22 -33.63 -39.84 7.55
N ALA A 23 -33.00 -39.51 8.69
CA ALA A 23 -32.41 -38.19 8.89
C ALA A 23 -31.24 -37.94 7.94
N GLN A 24 -30.41 -38.96 7.68
CA GLN A 24 -29.31 -38.84 6.72
C GLN A 24 -29.82 -38.64 5.28
N ASP A 25 -30.84 -39.38 4.88
CA ASP A 25 -31.49 -39.22 3.56
C ASP A 25 -32.11 -37.83 3.40
N GLN A 26 -32.73 -37.30 4.46
CA GLN A 26 -33.27 -35.93 4.44
C GLN A 26 -32.17 -34.87 4.32
N ILE A 27 -31.07 -35.00 5.06
CA ILE A 27 -29.92 -34.10 4.94
C ILE A 27 -29.35 -34.14 3.52
N TRP A 28 -29.24 -35.34 2.93
CA TRP A 28 -28.77 -35.51 1.57
C TRP A 28 -29.70 -34.83 0.55
N LYS A 29 -31.02 -35.03 0.68
CA LYS A 29 -32.04 -34.34 -0.14
C LYS A 29 -31.92 -32.83 -0.04
N ASP A 30 -31.76 -32.30 1.16
CA ASP A 30 -31.62 -30.86 1.40
C ASP A 30 -30.33 -30.32 0.76
N HIS A 31 -29.21 -31.04 0.84
CA HIS A 31 -27.98 -30.66 0.16
C HIS A 31 -28.14 -30.63 -1.36
N VAL A 32 -28.74 -31.66 -1.96
CA VAL A 32 -29.00 -31.71 -3.41
C VAL A 32 -29.93 -30.57 -3.83
N HIS A 33 -30.95 -30.26 -3.03
CA HIS A 33 -31.85 -29.14 -3.29
C HIS A 33 -31.13 -27.79 -3.22
N HIS A 34 -30.28 -27.58 -2.21
CA HIS A 34 -29.48 -26.37 -2.09
C HIS A 34 -28.48 -26.22 -3.22
N GLU A 35 -27.82 -27.31 -3.65
CA GLU A 35 -26.92 -27.28 -4.80
C GLU A 35 -27.66 -26.87 -6.07
N MET A 36 -28.83 -27.45 -6.31
CA MET A 36 -29.64 -27.14 -7.49
C MET A 36 -30.14 -25.69 -7.48
N THR A 37 -30.59 -25.19 -6.32
CA THR A 37 -31.07 -23.80 -6.19
C THR A 37 -29.91 -22.80 -6.27
N ALA A 38 -28.77 -23.10 -5.67
CA ALA A 38 -27.55 -22.32 -5.80
C ALA A 38 -27.09 -22.26 -7.26
N SER A 39 -27.03 -23.39 -7.96
CA SER A 39 -26.66 -23.44 -9.38
C SER A 39 -27.57 -22.57 -10.26
N LYS A 40 -28.88 -22.54 -9.99
CA LYS A 40 -29.84 -21.70 -10.71
C LYS A 40 -29.73 -20.21 -10.37
N THR A 41 -29.44 -19.89 -9.11
CA THR A 41 -29.39 -18.50 -8.62
C THR A 41 -28.03 -17.86 -8.89
N TRP A 42 -26.97 -18.67 -8.98
CA TRP A 42 -25.59 -18.23 -9.13
C TRP A 42 -25.33 -17.34 -10.35
N PRO A 43 -25.84 -17.64 -11.57
CA PRO A 43 -25.64 -16.74 -12.71
C PRO A 43 -26.25 -15.35 -12.52
N ASN A 44 -27.36 -15.25 -11.78
CA ASN A 44 -28.01 -13.96 -11.53
C ASN A 44 -27.24 -13.14 -10.49
N SER A 45 -26.82 -13.76 -9.38
CA SER A 45 -26.13 -13.05 -8.30
C SER A 45 -24.63 -12.88 -8.53
N TRP A 46 -23.99 -13.79 -9.26
CA TRP A 46 -22.53 -13.87 -9.43
C TRP A 46 -22.08 -13.93 -10.88
N GLY A 47 -23.00 -13.88 -11.85
CA GLY A 47 -22.64 -13.88 -13.28
C GLY A 47 -21.75 -12.70 -13.68
N PHE A 48 -21.76 -11.60 -12.93
CA PHE A 48 -20.85 -10.48 -13.17
C PHE A 48 -19.36 -10.85 -13.00
N LEU A 49 -19.04 -11.95 -12.29
CA LEU A 49 -17.65 -12.43 -12.14
C LEU A 49 -17.09 -13.04 -13.42
N THR A 50 -17.94 -13.50 -14.34
CA THR A 50 -17.51 -14.05 -15.63
C THR A 50 -17.41 -12.98 -16.71
N THR A 51 -18.09 -11.86 -16.53
CA THR A 51 -18.07 -10.75 -17.48
C THR A 51 -16.80 -9.91 -17.32
N PRO A 52 -16.17 -9.46 -18.43
CA PRO A 52 -15.00 -8.61 -18.37
C PRO A 52 -15.35 -7.22 -17.82
N TYR A 53 -14.45 -6.65 -17.01
CA TYR A 53 -14.63 -5.35 -16.36
C TYR A 53 -15.05 -4.23 -17.32
N GLY A 54 -14.49 -4.22 -18.54
CA GLY A 54 -14.82 -3.23 -19.55
C GLY A 54 -16.28 -3.25 -20.01
N GLU A 55 -17.06 -4.29 -19.73
CA GLU A 55 -18.50 -4.37 -20.00
C GLU A 55 -19.35 -3.92 -18.82
N LEU A 56 -18.92 -4.26 -17.61
CA LEU A 56 -19.59 -3.87 -16.37
C LEU A 56 -19.63 -2.35 -16.17
N VAL A 57 -18.64 -1.64 -16.70
CA VAL A 57 -18.46 -0.21 -16.43
C VAL A 57 -18.79 0.66 -17.65
N LYS A 58 -19.38 0.09 -18.71
CA LYS A 58 -19.76 0.85 -19.92
C LYS A 58 -20.80 1.93 -19.64
N ASP A 59 -21.70 1.68 -18.70
CA ASP A 59 -22.81 2.57 -18.39
C ASP A 59 -22.44 3.61 -17.32
N ASP A 60 -21.53 3.27 -16.41
CA ASP A 60 -21.07 4.14 -15.32
C ASP A 60 -19.94 5.08 -15.74
N ILE A 61 -18.99 4.60 -16.55
CA ILE A 61 -17.96 5.48 -17.12
C ILE A 61 -18.54 6.09 -18.40
N GLN A 62 -19.14 7.27 -18.25
CA GLN A 62 -19.34 8.16 -19.38
C GLN A 62 -18.02 8.25 -20.14
N LYS A 63 -18.04 7.93 -21.44
CA LYS A 63 -16.89 8.12 -22.34
C LYS A 63 -16.44 9.57 -22.17
N LYS A 64 -15.41 9.80 -21.35
CA LYS A 64 -14.72 11.07 -21.33
C LYS A 64 -14.22 11.24 -22.74
N GLU A 65 -14.80 12.19 -23.48
CA GLU A 65 -14.22 12.66 -24.72
C GLU A 65 -12.74 12.81 -24.48
N LYS A 66 -11.92 12.23 -25.36
CA LYS A 66 -10.47 12.38 -25.29
C LYS A 66 -10.20 13.87 -25.36
N ARG A 67 -10.09 14.50 -24.19
CA ARG A 67 -9.62 15.87 -24.08
C ARG A 67 -8.19 15.77 -24.57
N GLU A 68 -7.93 16.38 -25.73
CA GLU A 68 -6.58 16.66 -26.16
C GLU A 68 -5.82 17.20 -24.95
N PRO A 69 -4.61 16.68 -24.65
CA PRO A 69 -3.83 17.17 -23.53
C PRO A 69 -3.75 18.69 -23.67
N VAL A 70 -4.42 19.40 -22.76
CA VAL A 70 -4.32 20.85 -22.77
C VAL A 70 -2.85 21.16 -22.53
N ASP A 71 -2.25 21.96 -23.41
CA ASP A 71 -0.83 22.36 -23.43
C ASP A 71 -0.33 23.06 -22.13
N VAL A 72 -1.14 23.08 -21.07
CA VAL A 72 -0.84 23.67 -19.77
C VAL A 72 0.21 22.91 -18.97
N LEU A 73 0.54 21.66 -19.33
CA LEU A 73 1.64 20.89 -18.72
C LEU A 73 2.86 20.85 -19.63
N GLN A 74 3.26 21.99 -20.18
CA GLN A 74 4.61 22.16 -20.72
C GLN A 74 5.62 22.01 -19.58
N ILE A 75 6.07 20.78 -19.35
CA ILE A 75 7.24 20.49 -18.52
C ILE A 75 8.38 21.26 -19.16
N ARG A 76 8.91 22.28 -18.48
CA ARG A 76 10.10 22.98 -18.98
C ARG A 76 11.19 21.92 -19.21
N PRO A 77 11.90 21.97 -20.35
CA PRO A 77 12.99 21.04 -20.59
C PRO A 77 13.94 21.10 -19.40
N VAL A 78 14.33 19.92 -18.91
CA VAL A 78 15.29 19.81 -17.82
C VAL A 78 16.53 20.56 -18.25
N THR A 79 16.78 21.69 -17.61
CA THR A 79 18.00 22.46 -17.86
C THR A 79 19.17 21.56 -17.48
N PRO A 80 20.12 21.29 -18.38
CA PRO A 80 21.20 20.36 -18.13
C PRO A 80 21.98 20.80 -16.89
N ILE A 81 22.21 19.84 -15.98
CA ILE A 81 22.86 20.12 -14.69
C ILE A 81 24.26 20.74 -14.89
N GLU A 82 24.88 20.43 -16.03
CA GLU A 82 26.22 20.88 -16.44
C GLU A 82 26.31 22.40 -16.62
N GLU A 83 25.21 23.10 -16.96
CA GLU A 83 25.20 24.56 -17.07
C GLU A 83 25.39 25.25 -15.71
N TYR A 84 24.89 24.63 -14.64
CA TYR A 84 24.91 25.23 -13.29
C TYR A 84 25.99 24.63 -12.39
N ILE A 85 26.44 23.41 -12.66
CA ILE A 85 27.45 22.73 -11.85
C ILE A 85 28.78 22.70 -12.62
N LYS A 86 29.54 23.78 -12.46
CA LYS A 86 30.92 23.86 -12.94
C LYS A 86 31.84 23.24 -11.89
N VAL A 87 32.31 22.02 -12.14
CA VAL A 87 33.29 21.35 -11.28
C VAL A 87 34.68 21.85 -11.68
N GLU A 88 35.16 22.86 -10.95
CA GLU A 88 36.53 23.34 -11.09
C GLU A 88 37.54 22.26 -10.64
N PRO A 89 38.74 22.21 -11.25
CA PRO A 89 39.78 21.27 -10.86
C PRO A 89 40.17 21.44 -9.38
N SER A 90 40.63 20.35 -8.76
CA SER A 90 41.01 20.38 -7.34
C SER A 90 42.16 21.37 -7.09
N PRO A 91 42.10 22.19 -6.01
CA PRO A 91 43.16 23.11 -5.67
C PRO A 91 44.45 22.35 -5.33
N HIS A 92 45.54 22.72 -5.98
CA HIS A 92 46.90 22.22 -5.75
C HIS A 92 47.64 23.20 -4.82
N PRO A 93 48.50 22.76 -3.88
CA PRO A 93 49.08 21.43 -3.74
C PRO A 93 48.28 20.47 -2.85
N PHE A 94 48.29 19.19 -3.21
CA PHE A 94 47.78 18.11 -2.37
C PHE A 94 48.67 17.94 -1.12
N PRO A 95 48.12 17.57 0.05
CA PRO A 95 48.93 17.32 1.24
C PRO A 95 49.99 16.26 0.98
N LYS A 96 51.21 16.49 1.48
CA LYS A 96 52.36 15.57 1.28
C LYS A 96 52.22 14.24 2.03
N THR A 97 51.30 14.15 3.00
CA THR A 97 51.17 12.98 3.88
C THR A 97 49.71 12.52 3.97
N THR A 98 49.50 11.20 4.09
CA THR A 98 48.17 10.60 4.15
C THR A 98 47.38 11.03 5.38
N SER A 99 48.08 11.32 6.49
CA SER A 99 47.49 11.84 7.72
C SER A 99 46.88 13.24 7.56
N GLN A 100 47.33 14.02 6.58
CA GLN A 100 46.80 15.35 6.29
C GLN A 100 45.72 15.33 5.20
N THR A 101 45.43 14.17 4.60
CA THR A 101 44.40 14.04 3.55
C THR A 101 42.98 14.16 4.07
N VAL A 102 42.75 13.76 5.32
CA VAL A 102 41.43 13.84 5.93
C VAL A 102 41.29 15.24 6.52
N GLY A 103 40.41 16.05 5.92
CA GLY A 103 40.02 17.34 6.48
C GLY A 103 40.90 18.55 6.14
N TRP A 104 42.00 18.43 5.37
CA TRP A 104 42.77 19.61 4.92
C TRP A 104 41.90 20.63 4.16
N ARG A 105 40.93 20.15 3.36
CA ARG A 105 39.98 21.03 2.68
C ARG A 105 38.97 21.64 3.64
N SER A 106 38.52 20.92 4.67
CA SER A 106 37.55 21.45 5.65
C SER A 106 38.14 22.54 6.56
N THR A 107 39.47 22.60 6.71
CA THR A 107 40.14 23.70 7.41
C THR A 107 40.10 25.01 6.59
N SER A 108 39.91 24.93 5.27
CA SER A 108 39.75 26.12 4.44
C SER A 108 38.37 26.75 4.65
N LYS A 109 38.35 28.03 5.01
CA LYS A 109 37.12 28.81 5.21
C LYS A 109 36.22 28.83 3.97
N VAL A 110 36.81 28.69 2.77
CA VAL A 110 36.08 28.66 1.48
C VAL A 110 35.30 27.35 1.31
N HIS A 111 35.75 26.26 1.93
CA HIS A 111 35.13 24.94 1.83
C HIS A 111 34.38 24.52 3.11
N ALA A 112 34.19 25.46 4.04
CA ALA A 112 33.42 25.22 5.25
C ALA A 112 31.93 25.00 4.88
N LEU A 113 31.40 23.83 5.20
CA LEU A 113 29.98 23.50 5.00
C LEU A 113 29.06 24.33 5.92
N GLU A 114 29.59 24.79 7.05
CA GLU A 114 28.96 25.65 8.04
C GLU A 114 28.86 27.12 7.56
N LYS A 115 28.21 27.37 6.41
CA LYS A 115 28.09 28.71 5.84
C LYS A 115 27.34 29.69 6.76
N TYR A 116 26.43 29.17 7.58
CA TYR A 116 25.56 29.95 8.45
C TYR A 116 25.93 29.83 9.95
N GLY A 117 26.93 29.00 10.27
CA GLY A 117 27.42 28.74 11.62
C GLY A 117 26.38 28.20 12.61
N LYS A 118 26.79 28.08 13.88
CA LYS A 118 25.97 27.58 14.99
C LYS A 118 24.71 28.41 15.29
N TYR A 119 24.59 29.59 14.70
CA TYR A 119 23.51 30.55 14.94
C TYR A 119 22.65 30.82 13.70
N ALA A 120 22.56 29.85 12.78
CA ALA A 120 21.59 29.91 11.70
C ALA A 120 20.19 30.09 12.32
N LYS A 121 19.60 31.27 12.11
CA LYS A 121 18.25 31.57 12.59
C LYS A 121 17.31 30.53 11.98
N PRO A 122 16.46 29.85 12.77
CA PRO A 122 15.47 28.95 12.19
C PRO A 122 14.65 29.75 11.18
N LYS A 123 14.57 29.26 9.94
CA LYS A 123 13.59 29.74 8.97
C LYS A 123 12.25 29.50 9.67
N GLY A 124 11.56 30.55 10.10
CA GLY A 124 10.43 30.47 11.04
C GLY A 124 9.38 29.42 10.67
N GLY A 125 8.46 29.13 11.60
CA GLY A 125 7.45 28.08 11.44
C GLY A 125 6.67 28.17 10.12
N LEU A 126 6.17 27.01 9.66
CA LEU A 126 5.51 26.82 8.36
C LEU A 126 4.43 27.89 8.08
N ILE A 127 3.66 28.24 9.11
CA ILE A 127 2.62 29.28 9.09
C ILE A 127 3.14 30.62 8.54
N ARG A 128 4.33 31.06 8.99
CA ARG A 128 4.94 32.32 8.55
C ARG A 128 5.55 32.21 7.15
N GLN A 129 5.99 31.03 6.74
CA GLN A 129 6.50 30.80 5.38
C GLN A 129 5.37 30.80 4.36
N LEU A 130 4.20 30.31 4.75
CA LEU A 130 3.02 30.19 3.90
C LEU A 130 2.07 31.39 4.03
N ASN A 131 2.38 32.39 4.89
CA ASN A 131 1.51 33.52 5.21
C ASN A 131 0.07 33.10 5.57
N TRP A 132 -0.07 32.03 6.35
CA TRP A 132 -1.38 31.54 6.75
C TRP A 132 -2.03 32.43 7.82
N PRO A 133 -3.35 32.66 7.75
CA PRO A 133 -4.07 33.41 8.77
C PRO A 133 -3.99 32.68 10.12
N ALA A 134 -4.01 33.45 11.21
CA ALA A 134 -3.92 32.90 12.57
C ALA A 134 -5.07 31.94 12.91
N GLU A 135 -6.21 32.10 12.24
CA GLU A 135 -7.40 31.23 12.35
C GLU A 135 -7.12 29.77 11.96
N ALA A 136 -6.05 29.48 11.19
CA ALA A 136 -5.70 28.12 10.78
C ALA A 136 -5.00 27.29 11.87
N ILE A 137 -4.80 27.87 13.07
CA ILE A 137 -4.05 27.29 14.19
C ILE A 137 -5.00 26.84 15.31
N ASP A 138 -6.30 27.15 15.20
CA ASP A 138 -7.37 26.75 16.13
C ASP A 138 -7.96 25.37 15.80
#